data_AF-A0A250JCF0-F1
#
_entry.id   AF-A0A250JCF0-F1
#
_cell.length_a   1.000
_cell.length_b   1.000
_cell.length_c   1.000
_cell.angle_alpha   90.00
_cell.angle_beta   90.00
_cell.angle_gamma   90.00
#
_symmetry.space_group_name_H-M   'P 1'
#
loop_
_entity.id
_entity.type
_entity.pdbx_description
1 polymer ?
#
loop_
_entity_poly.entity_id
_entity_poly.type
_entity_poly.pdbx_seq_one_letter_code
_entity_poly.pdbx_strand_id
1 'polypeptide(L)'
;MRSLALALVLLMALPGLAATPDELSAMDALYAKRADGAVVKQLGETLNKALQEAPEDYELLWRSARLLQWQADGATDSKTKKSFGKQAWEMGDRARKVAPGRVEGHYFSAAGIGSYSQAVGILTALGEGLEGKYNERLDTAIKLDPQYDFGAPLLIKGRYHYELPWPKRDLKKSAALYQKVLEAHPGNLRAWMFLADTLLAQGEEKQAHEAILKVFQGSVAYDPAEGQRVQAQAKAVRARIEEKLK
;
A
#
# COMPACT_ATOMS: atom_id res chain seq x y z
N MET A 1 12.85 15.09 -61.74
CA MET A 1 13.55 14.78 -60.47
C MET A 1 12.50 14.49 -59.42
N ARG A 2 12.58 13.32 -58.78
CA ARG A 2 11.51 12.66 -58.04
C ARG A 2 11.24 13.34 -56.69
N SER A 3 10.02 13.80 -56.47
CA SER A 3 9.52 14.24 -55.17
C SER A 3 9.32 13.02 -54.27
N LEU A 4 10.12 12.88 -53.21
CA LEU A 4 9.85 11.93 -52.12
C LEU A 4 8.73 12.51 -51.25
N ALA A 5 7.54 11.92 -51.32
CA ALA A 5 6.49 12.16 -50.35
C ALA A 5 6.79 11.37 -49.08
N LEU A 6 7.10 12.09 -47.99
CA LEU A 6 7.20 11.52 -46.65
C LEU A 6 5.76 11.22 -46.15
N ALA A 7 5.36 9.96 -46.15
CA ALA A 7 4.09 9.55 -45.57
C ALA A 7 4.20 9.58 -44.04
N LEU A 8 3.66 10.63 -43.42
CA LEU A 8 3.47 10.73 -41.99
C LEU A 8 2.33 9.78 -41.59
N VAL A 9 2.64 8.56 -41.17
CA VAL A 9 1.66 7.65 -40.59
C VAL A 9 1.31 8.15 -39.20
N LEU A 10 0.20 8.88 -39.09
CA LEU A 10 -0.43 9.18 -37.81
C LEU A 10 -0.98 7.85 -37.25
N LEU A 11 -0.27 7.25 -36.30
CA LEU A 11 -0.80 6.12 -35.52
C LEU A 11 -1.96 6.68 -34.66
N MET A 12 -3.19 6.59 -35.15
CA MET A 12 -4.36 6.77 -34.29
C MET A 12 -4.41 5.57 -33.35
N ALA A 13 -4.06 5.78 -32.08
CA ALA A 13 -4.31 4.80 -31.03
C ALA A 13 -5.82 4.55 -30.99
N LEU A 14 -6.24 3.31 -31.26
CA LEU A 14 -7.64 2.91 -31.18
C LEU A 14 -8.14 3.14 -29.75
N PRO A 15 -9.18 3.97 -29.53
CA PRO A 15 -9.70 4.29 -28.19
C PRO A 15 -10.50 3.14 -27.53
N GLY A 16 -10.44 1.92 -28.07
CA GLY A 16 -11.29 0.78 -27.68
C GLY A 16 -10.68 -0.21 -26.69
N LEU A 17 -9.53 0.10 -26.08
CA LEU A 17 -8.83 -0.81 -25.16
C LEU A 17 -8.65 -0.23 -23.74
N ALA A 18 -9.26 0.92 -23.43
CA ALA A 18 -9.18 1.48 -22.09
C ALA A 18 -10.51 1.31 -21.36
N ALA A 19 -10.46 1.01 -20.05
CA ALA A 19 -11.63 0.94 -19.22
C ALA A 19 -12.34 2.31 -19.18
N THR A 20 -13.67 2.28 -19.30
CA THR A 20 -14.49 3.50 -19.28
C THR A 20 -14.57 4.09 -17.87
N PRO A 21 -14.83 5.41 -17.73
CA PRO A 21 -15.01 6.03 -16.42
C PRO A 21 -16.09 5.37 -15.55
N ASP A 22 -17.18 4.88 -16.15
CA ASP A 22 -18.26 4.21 -15.44
C ASP A 22 -17.84 2.84 -14.90
N GLU A 23 -17.07 2.07 -15.68
CA GLU A 23 -16.49 0.80 -15.24
C GLU A 23 -15.52 1.01 -14.07
N LEU A 24 -14.64 2.02 -14.17
CA LEU A 24 -13.70 2.37 -13.11
C LEU A 24 -14.42 2.81 -11.84
N SER A 25 -15.46 3.64 -11.97
CA SER A 25 -16.30 4.07 -10.84
C SER A 25 -17.00 2.89 -10.17
N ALA A 26 -17.53 1.94 -10.94
CA ALA A 26 -18.13 0.71 -10.40
C ALA A 26 -17.11 -0.14 -9.63
N MET A 27 -15.88 -0.27 -10.15
CA MET A 27 -14.78 -0.96 -9.46
C MET A 27 -14.41 -0.26 -8.15
N ASP A 28 -14.35 1.06 -8.13
CA ASP A 28 -14.06 1.85 -6.93
C ASP A 28 -15.18 1.73 -5.89
N ALA A 29 -16.45 1.68 -6.31
CA ALA A 29 -17.58 1.43 -5.42
C ALA A 29 -17.54 0.03 -4.78
N LEU A 30 -17.07 -0.99 -5.52
CA LEU A 30 -16.80 -2.31 -4.95
C LEU A 30 -15.63 -2.24 -3.95
N TYR A 31 -14.54 -1.55 -4.30
CA TYR A 31 -13.38 -1.42 -3.43
C TYR A 31 -13.72 -0.72 -2.10
N ALA A 32 -14.63 0.25 -2.09
CA ALA A 32 -15.12 0.88 -0.87
C ALA A 32 -15.78 -0.12 0.11
N LYS A 33 -16.28 -1.26 -0.39
CA LYS A 33 -16.94 -2.33 0.38
C LYS A 33 -16.03 -3.55 0.63
N ARG A 34 -14.72 -3.42 0.45
CA ARG A 34 -13.71 -4.50 0.55
C ARG A 34 -13.54 -5.17 1.92
N ALA A 35 -14.29 -4.73 2.94
CA ALA A 35 -14.42 -5.47 4.20
C ALA A 35 -15.16 -6.80 4.00
N ASP A 36 -16.01 -6.89 2.97
CA ASP A 36 -16.70 -8.11 2.59
C ASP A 36 -15.85 -8.95 1.62
N GLY A 37 -15.55 -10.19 2.00
CA GLY A 37 -14.77 -11.13 1.19
C GLY A 37 -15.45 -11.49 -0.14
N ALA A 38 -16.78 -11.50 -0.21
CA ALA A 38 -17.51 -11.73 -1.46
C ALA A 38 -17.31 -10.57 -2.44
N VAL A 39 -17.31 -9.34 -1.95
CA VAL A 39 -17.03 -8.13 -2.75
C VAL A 39 -15.58 -8.13 -3.25
N VAL A 40 -14.62 -8.51 -2.40
CA VAL A 40 -13.21 -8.66 -2.80
C VAL A 40 -13.08 -9.67 -3.95
N LYS A 41 -13.77 -10.81 -3.86
CA LYS A 41 -13.78 -11.81 -4.94
C LYS A 41 -14.39 -11.25 -6.23
N GLN A 42 -15.56 -10.61 -6.14
CA GLN A 42 -16.24 -9.99 -7.29
C GLN A 42 -15.37 -8.94 -7.99
N LEU A 43 -14.73 -8.05 -7.21
CA LEU A 43 -13.84 -7.02 -7.76
C LEU A 43 -12.62 -7.65 -8.43
N GLY A 44 -12.04 -8.69 -7.82
CA GLY A 44 -10.90 -9.41 -8.41
C GLY A 44 -11.24 -10.07 -9.75
N GLU A 45 -12.40 -10.74 -9.85
CA GLU A 45 -12.88 -11.33 -11.09
C GLU A 45 -13.13 -10.27 -12.17
N THR A 46 -13.70 -9.12 -11.77
CA THR A 46 -13.98 -7.99 -12.65
C THR A 46 -12.69 -7.37 -13.20
N LEU A 47 -11.71 -7.11 -12.34
CA LEU A 47 -10.39 -6.59 -12.74
C LEU A 47 -9.63 -7.57 -13.62
N ASN A 48 -9.68 -8.87 -13.31
CA ASN A 48 -9.01 -9.90 -14.11
C ASN A 48 -9.58 -9.98 -15.52
N LYS A 49 -10.91 -9.93 -15.68
CA LYS A 49 -11.54 -9.90 -17.01
C LYS A 49 -11.14 -8.65 -17.78
N ALA A 50 -11.23 -7.47 -17.16
CA ALA A 50 -10.87 -6.21 -17.81
C ALA A 50 -9.39 -6.20 -18.25
N LEU A 51 -8.47 -6.73 -17.43
CA LEU A 51 -7.05 -6.85 -17.77
C LEU A 51 -6.75 -7.89 -18.85
N GLN A 52 -7.65 -8.82 -19.17
CA GLN A 52 -7.49 -9.69 -20.34
C GLN A 52 -7.75 -8.93 -21.64
N GLU A 53 -8.71 -8.02 -21.62
CA GLU A 53 -9.09 -7.18 -22.76
C GLU A 53 -8.11 -6.00 -22.92
N ALA A 54 -7.64 -5.44 -21.79
CA ALA A 54 -6.82 -4.25 -21.71
C ALA A 54 -5.59 -4.44 -20.80
N PRO A 55 -4.60 -5.28 -21.18
CA PRO A 55 -3.54 -5.69 -20.27
C PRO A 55 -2.67 -4.55 -19.73
N GLU A 56 -2.44 -3.52 -20.53
CA GLU A 56 -1.57 -2.39 -20.18
C GLU A 56 -2.36 -1.13 -19.80
N ASP A 57 -3.66 -1.25 -19.52
CA ASP A 57 -4.45 -0.15 -18.99
C ASP A 57 -3.96 0.22 -17.59
N TYR A 58 -3.45 1.45 -17.47
CA TYR A 58 -2.92 1.98 -16.23
C TYR A 58 -3.94 1.92 -15.08
N GLU A 59 -5.18 2.33 -15.34
CA GLU A 59 -6.24 2.46 -14.35
C GLU A 59 -6.69 1.10 -13.81
N LEU A 60 -6.63 0.06 -14.63
CA LEU A 60 -6.87 -1.32 -14.20
C LEU A 60 -5.69 -1.90 -13.42
N LEU A 61 -4.46 -1.65 -13.88
CA LEU A 61 -3.25 -2.20 -13.27
C LEU A 61 -3.08 -1.76 -11.82
N TRP A 62 -3.20 -0.45 -11.54
CA TRP A 62 -3.00 0.02 -10.16
C TRP A 62 -4.17 -0.38 -9.24
N ARG A 63 -5.41 -0.48 -9.75
CA ARG A 63 -6.56 -0.98 -8.97
C ARG A 63 -6.43 -2.46 -8.63
N SER A 64 -5.90 -3.25 -9.55
CA SER A 64 -5.52 -4.65 -9.29
C SER A 64 -4.44 -4.73 -8.23
N ALA A 65 -3.36 -3.94 -8.35
CA ALA A 65 -2.31 -3.87 -7.34
C ALA A 65 -2.84 -3.49 -5.96
N ARG A 66 -3.78 -2.53 -5.90
CA ARG A 66 -4.45 -2.09 -4.67
C ARG A 66 -5.26 -3.21 -4.01
N LEU A 67 -6.08 -3.94 -4.78
CA LEU A 67 -6.85 -5.07 -4.24
C LEU A 67 -5.94 -6.18 -3.72
N LEU A 68 -4.90 -6.53 -4.49
CA LEU A 68 -3.92 -7.55 -4.11
C LEU A 68 -3.18 -7.13 -2.83
N GLN A 69 -2.81 -5.86 -2.71
CA GLN A 69 -2.18 -5.34 -1.49
C GLN A 69 -3.13 -5.41 -0.28
N TRP A 70 -4.42 -5.09 -0.48
CA TRP A 70 -5.43 -5.24 0.56
C TRP A 70 -5.54 -6.69 1.05
N GLN A 71 -5.50 -7.67 0.14
CA GLN A 71 -5.51 -9.09 0.46
C GLN A 71 -4.20 -9.53 1.14
N ALA A 72 -3.05 -9.02 0.71
CA ALA A 72 -1.75 -9.33 1.31
C ALA A 72 -1.64 -8.80 2.76
N ASP A 73 -2.06 -7.56 3.01
CA ASP A 73 -2.06 -6.96 4.35
C ASP A 73 -3.05 -7.66 5.30
N GLY A 74 -4.17 -8.16 4.76
CA GLY A 74 -5.19 -8.90 5.51
C GLY A 74 -4.91 -10.39 5.71
N ALA A 75 -3.89 -10.95 5.06
CA ALA A 75 -3.59 -12.37 5.14
C ALA A 75 -3.07 -12.80 6.52
N THR A 76 -3.62 -13.88 7.06
CA THR A 76 -3.23 -14.44 8.37
C THR A 76 -2.12 -15.49 8.28
N ASP A 77 -1.78 -15.95 7.07
CA ASP A 77 -0.71 -16.90 6.82
C ASP A 77 0.31 -16.34 5.81
N SER A 78 1.58 -16.75 5.97
CA SER A 78 2.68 -16.25 5.15
C SER A 78 2.60 -16.69 3.69
N LYS A 79 1.99 -17.84 3.37
CA LYS A 79 1.89 -18.32 1.98
C LYS A 79 0.97 -17.41 1.18
N THR A 80 -0.20 -17.09 1.73
CA THR A 80 -1.17 -16.16 1.15
C THR A 80 -0.60 -14.75 1.06
N LYS A 81 0.02 -14.24 2.13
CA LYS A 81 0.68 -12.92 2.12
C LYS A 81 1.77 -12.84 1.04
N LYS A 82 2.62 -13.85 0.93
CA LYS A 82 3.68 -13.94 -0.09
C LYS A 82 3.10 -13.87 -1.51
N SER A 83 2.06 -14.66 -1.77
CA SER A 83 1.42 -14.75 -3.08
C SER A 83 0.81 -13.41 -3.50
N PHE A 84 -0.04 -12.83 -2.66
CA PHE A 84 -0.70 -11.56 -2.99
C PHE A 84 0.29 -10.38 -2.98
N GLY A 85 1.25 -10.35 -2.07
CA GLY A 85 2.29 -9.31 -2.06
C GLY A 85 3.14 -9.33 -3.34
N LYS A 86 3.47 -10.53 -3.84
CA LYS A 86 4.19 -10.66 -5.12
C LYS A 86 3.37 -10.16 -6.31
N GLN A 87 2.10 -10.54 -6.38
CA GLN A 87 1.20 -10.10 -7.45
C GLN A 87 0.95 -8.59 -7.39
N ALA A 88 0.76 -8.02 -6.19
CA ALA A 88 0.61 -6.57 -5.99
C ALA A 88 1.86 -5.82 -6.47
N TRP A 89 3.05 -6.34 -6.15
CA TRP A 89 4.31 -5.80 -6.65
C TRP A 89 4.33 -5.83 -8.19
N GLU A 90 4.05 -6.97 -8.81
CA GLU A 90 4.09 -7.11 -10.28
C GLU A 90 3.11 -6.18 -10.99
N MET A 91 1.88 -6.05 -10.50
CA MET A 91 0.89 -5.12 -11.05
C MET A 91 1.30 -3.67 -10.88
N GLY A 92 1.82 -3.28 -9.70
CA GLY A 92 2.37 -1.94 -9.49
C GLY A 92 3.57 -1.65 -10.40
N ASP A 93 4.44 -2.64 -10.62
CA ASP A 93 5.61 -2.51 -11.50
C ASP A 93 5.21 -2.34 -12.97
N ARG A 94 4.09 -2.91 -13.39
CA ARG A 94 3.50 -2.66 -14.71
C ARG A 94 2.89 -1.26 -14.77
N ALA A 95 2.06 -0.89 -13.79
CA ALA A 95 1.44 0.44 -13.73
C ALA A 95 2.47 1.58 -13.78
N ARG A 96 3.56 1.48 -13.00
CA ARG A 96 4.63 2.51 -13.01
C ARG A 96 5.41 2.59 -14.32
N LYS A 97 5.42 1.52 -15.14
CA LYS A 97 6.06 1.54 -16.47
C LYS A 97 5.16 2.25 -17.48
N VAL A 98 3.85 2.01 -17.40
CA VAL A 98 2.86 2.64 -18.26
C VAL A 98 2.77 4.15 -17.96
N ALA A 99 2.70 4.53 -16.69
CA ALA A 99 2.62 5.94 -16.27
C ALA A 99 3.61 6.25 -15.12
N PRO A 100 4.91 6.47 -15.43
CA PRO A 100 5.94 6.69 -14.40
C PRO A 100 5.78 7.99 -13.59
N GLY A 101 5.00 8.94 -14.09
CA GLY A 101 4.69 10.20 -13.40
C GLY A 101 3.50 10.13 -12.43
N ARG A 102 2.90 8.95 -12.25
CA ARG A 102 1.73 8.74 -11.39
C ARG A 102 2.11 7.92 -10.15
N VAL A 103 1.58 8.31 -9.00
CA VAL A 103 2.02 7.80 -7.69
C VAL A 103 1.63 6.34 -7.46
N GLU A 104 0.49 5.90 -8.00
CA GLU A 104 -0.17 4.65 -7.63
C GLU A 104 0.70 3.43 -7.96
N GLY A 105 1.28 3.39 -9.17
CA GLY A 105 2.17 2.30 -9.57
C GLY A 105 3.43 2.19 -8.70
N HIS A 106 4.05 3.32 -8.35
CA HIS A 106 5.22 3.36 -7.47
C HIS A 106 4.86 2.94 -6.04
N TYR A 107 3.75 3.45 -5.51
CA TYR A 107 3.29 3.12 -4.17
C TYR A 107 2.94 1.63 -4.05
N PHE A 108 2.07 1.09 -4.90
CA PHE A 108 1.63 -0.30 -4.78
C PHE A 108 2.74 -1.30 -5.14
N SER A 109 3.70 -0.92 -6.00
CA SER A 109 4.88 -1.77 -6.20
C SER A 109 5.77 -1.83 -4.95
N ALA A 110 6.00 -0.72 -4.26
CA ALA A 110 6.71 -0.72 -2.98
C ALA A 110 5.94 -1.47 -1.88
N ALA A 111 4.63 -1.23 -1.75
CA ALA A 111 3.78 -1.89 -0.77
C ALA A 111 3.78 -3.42 -0.96
N GLY A 112 3.65 -3.89 -2.21
CA GLY A 112 3.73 -5.31 -2.55
C GLY A 112 5.09 -5.94 -2.22
N ILE A 113 6.21 -5.23 -2.50
CA ILE A 113 7.55 -5.67 -2.06
C ILE A 113 7.60 -5.79 -0.54
N GLY A 114 7.05 -4.82 0.19
CA GLY A 114 6.96 -4.84 1.65
C GLY A 114 6.21 -6.07 2.16
N SER A 115 5.01 -6.34 1.65
CA SER A 115 4.22 -7.50 2.05
C SER A 115 4.88 -8.83 1.69
N TYR A 116 5.52 -8.93 0.52
CA TYR A 116 6.34 -10.10 0.16
C TYR A 116 7.50 -10.28 1.15
N SER A 117 8.21 -9.20 1.47
CA SER A 117 9.36 -9.20 2.38
C SER A 117 8.97 -9.63 3.80
N GLN A 118 7.83 -9.15 4.30
CA GLN A 118 7.28 -9.59 5.59
C GLN A 118 6.97 -11.09 5.58
N ALA A 119 6.50 -11.65 4.45
CA ALA A 119 6.13 -13.06 4.35
C ALA A 119 7.33 -14.01 4.24
N VAL A 120 8.40 -13.61 3.54
CA VAL A 120 9.63 -14.42 3.40
C VAL A 120 10.65 -14.17 4.51
N GLY A 121 10.44 -13.13 5.31
CA GLY A 121 11.36 -12.66 6.34
C GLY A 121 12.27 -11.53 5.82
N ILE A 122 12.44 -10.49 6.64
CA ILE A 122 13.19 -9.28 6.29
C ILE A 122 14.65 -9.57 5.92
N LEU A 123 15.32 -10.48 6.64
CA LEU A 123 16.71 -10.87 6.32
C LEU A 123 16.83 -11.54 4.96
N THR A 124 15.89 -12.44 4.62
CA THR A 124 15.82 -13.10 3.32
C THR A 124 15.64 -12.06 2.22
N ALA A 125 14.67 -11.15 2.37
CA ALA A 125 14.39 -10.08 1.41
C ALA A 125 15.58 -9.13 1.19
N LEU A 126 16.34 -8.83 2.24
CA LEU A 126 17.57 -8.06 2.14
C LEU A 126 18.63 -8.80 1.33
N GLY A 127 18.81 -10.10 1.56
CA GLY A 127 19.71 -10.95 0.77
C GLY A 127 19.31 -11.07 -0.71
N GLU A 128 18.01 -11.01 -1.01
CA GLU A 128 17.47 -10.96 -2.38
C GLU A 128 17.63 -9.57 -3.05
N GLY A 129 18.18 -8.57 -2.34
CA GLY A 129 18.38 -7.22 -2.87
C GLY A 129 17.08 -6.41 -3.03
N LEU A 130 16.01 -6.76 -2.29
CA LEU A 130 14.71 -6.10 -2.42
C LEU A 130 14.69 -4.69 -1.82
N GLU A 131 15.60 -4.37 -0.90
CA GLU A 131 15.68 -3.05 -0.23
C GLU A 131 15.88 -1.90 -1.22
N GLY A 132 16.77 -2.06 -2.20
CA GLY A 132 17.01 -1.03 -3.22
C GLY A 132 15.76 -0.78 -4.06
N LYS A 133 15.12 -1.86 -4.51
CA LYS A 133 13.87 -1.82 -5.29
C LYS A 133 12.73 -1.17 -4.51
N TYR A 134 12.58 -1.53 -3.24
CA TYR A 134 11.58 -0.97 -2.34
C TYR A 134 11.75 0.54 -2.18
N ASN A 135 12.97 0.98 -1.81
CA ASN A 135 13.24 2.38 -1.55
C ASN A 135 13.16 3.24 -2.82
N GLU A 136 13.66 2.76 -3.97
CA GLU A 136 13.55 3.47 -5.25
C GLU A 136 12.09 3.83 -5.58
N ARG A 137 11.20 2.83 -5.50
CA ARG A 137 9.76 2.99 -5.78
C ARG A 137 9.10 3.87 -4.74
N LEU A 138 9.35 3.61 -3.46
CA LEU A 138 8.70 4.33 -2.38
C LEU A 138 9.12 5.79 -2.32
N ASP A 139 10.40 6.08 -2.48
CA ASP A 139 10.92 7.45 -2.47
C ASP A 139 10.41 8.23 -3.69
N THR A 140 10.20 7.55 -4.83
CA THR A 140 9.51 8.14 -5.99
C THR A 140 8.05 8.43 -5.68
N ALA A 141 7.31 7.52 -5.03
CA ALA A 141 5.94 7.76 -4.61
C ALA A 141 5.83 8.95 -3.64
N ILE A 142 6.73 9.03 -2.64
CA ILE A 142 6.81 10.16 -1.70
C ILE A 142 7.11 11.48 -2.42
N LYS A 143 7.97 11.45 -3.44
CA LYS A 143 8.28 12.64 -4.25
C LYS A 143 7.08 13.10 -5.09
N LEU A 144 6.32 12.16 -5.65
CA LEU A 144 5.18 12.46 -6.51
C LEU A 144 3.98 12.97 -5.69
N ASP A 145 3.62 12.25 -4.64
CA ASP A 145 2.54 12.63 -3.75
C ASP A 145 2.75 12.00 -2.35
N PRO A 146 3.33 12.75 -1.40
CA PRO A 146 3.55 12.25 -0.05
C PRO A 146 2.25 12.13 0.77
N GLN A 147 1.12 12.67 0.29
CA GLN A 147 -0.19 12.63 0.95
C GLN A 147 -1.14 11.62 0.30
N TYR A 148 -0.69 10.93 -0.75
CA TYR A 148 -1.46 9.89 -1.41
C TYR A 148 -2.04 8.89 -0.40
N ASP A 149 -3.33 8.59 -0.56
CA ASP A 149 -4.06 7.63 0.27
C ASP A 149 -3.88 7.89 1.77
N PHE A 150 -4.15 9.12 2.21
CA PHE A 150 -4.02 9.57 3.59
C PHE A 150 -2.59 9.44 4.16
N GLY A 151 -1.58 9.71 3.31
CA GLY A 151 -0.16 9.69 3.69
C GLY A 151 0.47 8.30 3.69
N ALA A 152 -0.11 7.34 2.97
CA ALA A 152 0.34 5.95 2.94
C ALA A 152 1.82 5.75 2.54
N PRO A 153 2.40 6.51 1.59
CA PRO A 153 3.84 6.40 1.27
C PRO A 153 4.74 6.69 2.48
N LEU A 154 4.44 7.74 3.26
CA LEU A 154 5.20 8.06 4.47
C LEU A 154 5.00 6.99 5.56
N LEU A 155 3.78 6.47 5.67
CA LEU A 155 3.43 5.42 6.63
C LEU A 155 4.24 4.14 6.39
N ILE A 156 4.32 3.64 5.15
CA ILE A 156 5.09 2.43 4.88
C ILE A 156 6.61 2.70 4.97
N LYS A 157 7.08 3.92 4.70
CA LYS A 157 8.48 4.31 4.96
C LYS A 157 8.82 4.29 6.44
N GLY A 158 7.90 4.74 7.30
CA GLY A 158 8.01 4.59 8.74
C GLY A 158 8.13 3.13 9.13
N ARG A 159 7.28 2.28 8.56
CA ARG A 159 7.28 0.84 8.86
C ARG A 159 8.56 0.15 8.40
N TYR A 160 9.13 0.56 7.26
CA TYR A 160 10.45 0.13 6.82
C TYR A 160 11.52 0.40 7.88
N HIS A 161 11.59 1.61 8.44
CA HIS A 161 12.57 1.94 9.49
C HIS A 161 12.36 1.14 10.78
N TYR A 162 11.12 0.73 11.08
CA TYR A 162 10.81 -0.15 12.21
C TYR A 162 11.21 -1.61 11.97
N GLU A 163 10.96 -2.16 10.78
CA GLU A 163 11.09 -3.60 10.50
C GLU A 163 12.51 -4.06 10.17
N LEU A 164 13.41 -3.14 9.82
CA LEU A 164 14.81 -3.49 9.59
C LEU A 164 15.45 -4.11 10.84
N PRO A 165 16.40 -5.05 10.67
CA PRO A 165 17.20 -5.57 11.77
C PRO A 165 18.15 -4.50 12.31
N TRP A 166 18.61 -4.67 13.55
CA TRP A 166 19.76 -3.91 14.05
C TRP A 166 21.00 -4.24 13.21
N PRO A 167 21.86 -3.26 12.85
CA PRO A 167 21.86 -1.85 13.26
C PRO A 167 21.08 -0.90 12.33
N LYS A 168 20.44 -1.40 11.27
CA LYS A 168 19.71 -0.55 10.30
C LYS A 168 18.38 0.00 10.84
N ARG A 169 17.81 -0.63 11.87
CA ARG A 169 16.56 -0.20 12.52
C ARG A 169 16.67 1.22 13.08
N ASP A 170 15.68 2.06 12.80
CA ASP A 170 15.61 3.44 13.29
C ASP A 170 14.18 3.79 13.77
N LEU A 171 13.93 3.51 15.05
CA LEU A 171 12.62 3.75 15.67
C LEU A 171 12.27 5.24 15.74
N LYS A 172 13.27 6.12 15.86
CA LYS A 172 13.05 7.57 15.88
C LYS A 172 12.54 8.07 14.53
N LYS A 173 13.15 7.62 13.42
CA LYS A 173 12.64 7.93 12.07
C LYS A 173 11.27 7.33 11.82
N SER A 174 11.03 6.11 12.29
CA SER A 174 9.70 5.47 12.24
C SER A 174 8.64 6.37 12.88
N ALA A 175 8.83 6.74 14.16
CA ALA A 175 7.88 7.58 14.90
C ALA A 175 7.69 8.96 14.26
N ALA A 176 8.77 9.61 13.81
CA ALA A 176 8.70 10.94 13.18
C ALA A 176 7.87 10.93 11.89
N LEU A 177 7.96 9.86 11.08
CA LEU A 177 7.16 9.73 9.86
C LEU A 177 5.68 9.54 10.17
N TYR A 178 5.32 8.75 11.20
CA TYR A 178 3.93 8.64 11.62
C TYR A 178 3.38 9.94 12.18
N GLN A 179 4.18 10.67 12.97
CA GLN A 179 3.78 11.99 13.47
C GLN A 179 3.47 12.95 12.32
N LYS A 180 4.31 12.96 11.28
CA LYS A 180 4.07 13.76 10.06
C LYS A 180 2.78 13.37 9.33
N VAL A 181 2.46 12.07 9.27
CA VAL A 181 1.17 11.62 8.71
C VAL A 181 0.01 12.12 9.58
N LEU A 182 0.14 12.06 10.91
CA LEU A 182 -0.90 12.46 11.85
C LEU A 182 -1.13 13.98 11.90
N GLU A 183 -0.13 14.79 11.58
CA GLU A 183 -0.27 16.24 11.41
C GLU A 183 -1.24 16.59 10.27
N ALA A 184 -1.17 15.87 9.15
CA ALA A 184 -2.04 16.09 7.99
C ALA A 184 -3.35 15.28 8.06
N HIS A 185 -3.29 14.08 8.64
CA HIS A 185 -4.38 13.12 8.72
C HIS A 185 -4.55 12.61 10.15
N PRO A 186 -5.04 13.45 11.09
CA PRO A 186 -5.17 13.08 12.51
C PRO A 186 -6.13 11.90 12.74
N GLY A 187 -7.01 11.61 11.78
CA GLY A 187 -7.90 10.45 11.78
C GLY A 187 -7.29 9.14 11.25
N ASN A 188 -6.03 9.15 10.77
CA ASN A 188 -5.38 7.95 10.24
C ASN A 188 -5.08 6.96 11.38
N LEU A 189 -5.96 5.97 11.54
CA LEU A 189 -5.87 5.00 12.63
C LEU A 189 -4.63 4.10 12.49
N ARG A 190 -4.17 3.80 11.26
CA ARG A 190 -2.97 2.97 11.06
C ARG A 190 -1.72 3.71 11.53
N ALA A 191 -1.61 5.01 11.27
CA ALA A 191 -0.51 5.82 11.76
C ALA A 191 -0.47 5.83 13.30
N TRP A 192 -1.61 5.98 13.97
CA TRP A 192 -1.70 5.85 15.43
C TRP A 192 -1.29 4.46 15.93
N MET A 193 -1.75 3.38 15.28
CA MET A 193 -1.39 2.02 15.65
C MET A 193 0.11 1.75 15.50
N PHE A 194 0.72 2.18 14.38
CA PHE A 194 2.14 2.00 14.14
C PHE A 194 3.02 2.90 15.02
N LEU A 195 2.54 4.11 15.36
CA LEU A 195 3.18 4.95 16.35
C LEU A 195 3.19 4.27 17.72
N ALA A 196 2.05 3.73 18.17
CA ALA A 196 1.97 2.99 19.43
C ALA A 196 2.93 1.79 19.48
N ASP A 197 2.99 0.98 18.41
CA ASP A 197 3.92 -0.16 18.32
C ASP A 197 5.39 0.30 18.35
N THR A 198 5.70 1.42 17.71
CA THR A 198 7.05 2.00 17.69
C THR A 198 7.45 2.54 19.06
N LEU A 199 6.58 3.31 19.72
CA LEU A 199 6.81 3.84 21.06
C LEU A 199 7.01 2.72 22.09
N LEU A 200 6.22 1.64 21.98
CA LEU A 200 6.42 0.46 22.81
C LEU A 200 7.82 -0.15 22.59
N ALA A 201 8.27 -0.26 21.33
CA ALA A 201 9.59 -0.76 21.02
C ALA A 201 10.73 0.18 21.48
N GLN A 202 10.44 1.46 21.73
CA GLN A 202 11.36 2.43 22.32
C GLN A 202 11.40 2.36 23.86
N GLY A 203 10.51 1.60 24.51
CA GLY A 203 10.35 1.61 25.96
C GLY A 203 9.58 2.83 26.48
N GLU A 204 8.69 3.38 25.66
CA GLU A 204 7.85 4.53 25.99
C GLU A 204 6.40 4.07 26.22
N GLU A 205 6.18 3.14 27.16
CA GLU A 205 4.92 2.41 27.33
C GLU A 205 3.72 3.33 27.58
N LYS A 206 3.90 4.40 28.36
CA LYS A 206 2.83 5.36 28.65
C LYS A 206 2.35 6.07 27.39
N GLN A 207 3.28 6.53 26.55
CA GLN A 207 2.96 7.20 25.29
C GLN A 207 2.40 6.21 24.27
N ALA A 208 2.92 4.98 24.24
CA ALA A 208 2.35 3.90 23.44
C ALA A 208 0.88 3.65 23.80
N HIS A 209 0.56 3.65 25.11
CA HIS A 209 -0.81 3.50 25.59
C HIS A 209 -1.71 4.67 25.17
N GLU A 210 -1.23 5.91 25.29
CA GLU A 210 -1.98 7.08 24.80
C GLU A 210 -2.26 7.01 23.29
N ALA A 211 -1.26 6.62 22.50
CA ALA A 211 -1.40 6.46 21.05
C ALA A 211 -2.37 5.33 20.68
N ILE A 212 -2.32 4.17 21.35
CA ILE A 212 -3.23 3.06 21.02
C ILE A 212 -4.68 3.37 21.37
N LEU A 213 -4.94 4.21 22.39
CA LEU A 213 -6.29 4.68 22.70
C LEU A 213 -6.88 5.53 21.57
N LYS A 214 -6.06 6.31 20.84
CA LYS A 214 -6.52 7.07 19.66
C LYS A 214 -7.08 6.15 18.57
N VAL A 215 -6.56 4.93 18.43
CA VAL A 215 -7.08 3.94 17.47
C VAL A 215 -8.50 3.51 17.81
N PHE A 216 -8.78 3.21 19.09
CA PHE A 216 -10.10 2.73 19.53
C PHE A 216 -11.14 3.84 19.70
N GLN A 217 -10.70 5.08 19.96
CA GLN A 217 -11.58 6.25 20.06
C GLN A 217 -11.84 6.90 18.70
N GLY A 218 -10.98 6.65 17.71
CA GLY A 218 -11.05 7.28 16.40
C GLY A 218 -12.17 6.74 15.51
N SER A 219 -12.67 7.61 14.64
CA SER A 219 -13.71 7.26 13.65
C SER A 219 -13.13 6.45 12.50
N VAL A 220 -13.88 5.44 12.06
CA VAL A 220 -13.57 4.66 10.85
C VAL A 220 -14.17 5.26 9.58
N ALA A 221 -14.87 6.40 9.66
CA ALA A 221 -15.64 6.93 8.54
C ALA A 221 -14.80 7.35 7.32
N TYR A 222 -13.51 7.65 7.50
CA TYR A 222 -12.62 8.03 6.38
C TYR A 222 -12.39 6.85 5.42
N ASP A 223 -12.27 5.64 5.97
CA ASP A 223 -12.23 4.38 5.24
C ASP A 223 -12.70 3.27 6.18
N PRO A 224 -13.98 2.85 6.10
CA PRO A 224 -14.56 1.90 7.04
C PRO A 224 -13.85 0.54 7.04
N ALA A 225 -13.45 0.03 5.87
CA ALA A 225 -12.79 -1.26 5.77
C ALA A 225 -11.42 -1.22 6.46
N GLU A 226 -10.63 -0.19 6.15
CA GLU A 226 -9.31 0.01 6.74
C GLU A 226 -9.39 0.26 8.25
N GLY A 227 -10.26 1.18 8.68
CA GLY A 227 -10.42 1.50 10.09
C GLY A 227 -10.83 0.29 10.94
N GLN A 228 -11.78 -0.51 10.46
CA GLN A 228 -12.20 -1.74 11.13
C GLN A 228 -11.06 -2.77 11.22
N ARG A 229 -10.30 -2.95 10.15
CA ARG A 229 -9.13 -3.84 10.14
C ARG A 229 -8.08 -3.40 11.15
N VAL A 230 -7.73 -2.12 11.14
CA VAL A 230 -6.72 -1.55 12.04
C VAL A 230 -7.17 -1.69 13.49
N GLN A 231 -8.43 -1.40 13.83
CA GLN A 231 -8.94 -1.61 15.18
C GLN A 231 -8.87 -3.08 15.62
N ALA A 232 -9.11 -4.03 14.71
CA ALA A 232 -8.94 -5.45 15.00
C ALA A 232 -7.48 -5.82 15.27
N GLN A 233 -6.54 -5.35 14.43
CA GLN A 233 -5.10 -5.59 14.58
C GLN A 233 -4.52 -4.92 15.84
N ALA A 234 -4.99 -3.71 16.17
CA ALA A 234 -4.55 -2.92 17.31
C ALA A 234 -4.75 -3.61 18.66
N LYS A 235 -5.68 -4.58 18.75
CA LYS A 235 -5.88 -5.39 19.97
C LYS A 235 -4.61 -6.10 20.41
N ALA A 236 -3.82 -6.62 19.46
CA ALA A 236 -2.56 -7.30 19.77
C ALA A 236 -1.46 -6.32 20.23
N VAL A 237 -1.43 -5.10 19.69
CA VAL A 237 -0.52 -4.04 20.15
C VAL A 237 -0.89 -3.62 21.57
N ARG A 238 -2.18 -3.36 21.81
CA ARG A 238 -2.71 -2.99 23.14
C ARG A 238 -2.38 -4.03 24.20
N ALA A 239 -2.58 -5.33 23.92
CA ALA A 239 -2.26 -6.39 24.86
C ALA A 239 -0.78 -6.38 25.29
N ARG A 240 0.15 -6.17 24.35
CA ARG A 240 1.59 -6.03 24.66
C ARG A 240 1.91 -4.79 25.48
N ILE A 241 1.23 -3.66 25.22
CA ILE A 241 1.39 -2.44 26.01
C ILE A 241 0.92 -2.67 27.45
N GLU A 242 -0.27 -3.27 27.62
CA GLU A 242 -0.85 -3.56 28.93
C GLU A 242 0.00 -4.55 29.74
N GLU A 243 0.66 -5.51 29.08
CA GLU A 243 1.62 -6.42 29.73
C GLU A 243 2.84 -5.68 30.27
N LYS A 244 3.38 -4.69 29.53
CA LYS A 244 4.55 -3.90 29.93
C LYS A 244 4.26 -2.85 31.02
N LEU A 245 3.00 -2.46 31.18
CA LEU A 245 2.57 -1.50 32.20
C LEU A 245 2.19 -2.12 33.55
N LYS A 246 2.09 -3.45 33.63
CA LYS A 246 1.89 -4.19 34.88
C LYS A 246 3.17 -4.22 35.70
#